data_AF-A0A833CJI0-F1
#
_entry.id   AF-A0A833CJI0-F1
#
_cell.length_a   1.000
_cell.length_b   1.000
_cell.length_c   1.000
_cell.angle_alpha   90.00
_cell.angle_beta   90.00
_cell.angle_gamma   90.00
#
_symmetry.space_group_name_H-M   'P 1'
#
loop_
_entity.id
_entity.type
_entity.pdbx_description
1 polymer ?
#
loop_
_entity_poly.entity_id
_entity_poly.type
_entity_poly.pdbx_seq_one_letter_code
_entity_poly.pdbx_strand_id
1 'polypeptide(L)' 'MADQDWYAVRPMTEAQEQDARGDLTLIIRGEDRDLTWGRLRTLLDHELAEISHPVVTQGSVRSLNPTDKGLAFLER' A
#
# COMPACT_ATOMS: atom_id res chain seq x y z
N MET A 1 20.69 14.23 -23.24
CA MET A 1 20.58 14.19 -21.77
C MET A 1 19.40 13.29 -21.48
N ALA A 2 19.61 12.16 -20.81
CA ALA A 2 18.51 11.25 -20.49
C ALA A 2 17.60 11.95 -19.47
N ASP A 3 16.32 12.05 -19.81
CA ASP A 3 15.27 12.54 -18.93
C ASP A 3 15.09 11.50 -17.83
N GLN A 4 15.79 11.70 -16.70
CA GLN A 4 15.73 10.79 -15.58
C GLN A 4 14.44 11.11 -14.83
N ASP A 5 13.43 10.29 -15.01
CA ASP A 5 12.13 10.48 -14.37
C ASP A 5 12.29 10.28 -12.86
N TRP A 6 12.52 11.38 -12.15
CA TRP A 6 12.76 11.41 -10.70
C TRP A 6 11.55 10.91 -9.90
N TYR A 7 10.39 10.79 -10.54
CA TYR A 7 9.15 10.29 -9.94
C TYR A 7 8.92 8.81 -10.23
N ALA A 8 9.79 8.15 -11.00
CA ALA A 8 9.69 6.72 -11.24
C ALA A 8 9.91 5.94 -9.94
N VAL A 9 8.88 5.20 -9.55
CA VAL A 9 8.90 4.30 -8.39
C VAL A 9 9.90 3.19 -8.68
N ARG A 10 10.87 3.01 -7.78
CA ARG A 10 11.87 1.95 -7.93
C ARG A 10 11.20 0.58 -7.74
N PRO A 11 11.65 -0.48 -8.44
CA PRO A 11 11.19 -1.84 -8.15
C PRO A 11 11.39 -2.19 -6.68
N MET A 12 10.47 -2.96 -6.12
CA MET A 12 10.64 -3.50 -4.76
C MET A 12 11.80 -4.49 -4.74
N THR A 13 12.51 -4.54 -3.62
CA THR A 13 13.37 -5.69 -3.28
C THR A 13 12.51 -6.87 -2.81
N GLU A 14 13.04 -8.11 -2.87
CA GLU A 14 12.31 -9.29 -2.38
C GLU A 14 11.84 -9.14 -0.92
N ALA A 15 12.66 -8.52 -0.07
CA ALA A 15 12.29 -8.24 1.32
C ALA A 15 11.10 -7.26 1.41
N GLN A 16 11.10 -6.22 0.57
CA GLN A 16 9.99 -5.28 0.50
C GLN A 16 8.72 -5.92 -0.06
N GLU A 17 8.84 -6.85 -1.01
CA GLU A 17 7.68 -7.60 -1.51
C GLU A 17 7.07 -8.47 -0.41
N GLN A 18 7.91 -9.16 0.37
CA GLN A 18 7.44 -9.98 1.48
C GLN A 18 6.77 -9.13 2.56
N ASP A 19 7.38 -7.99 2.90
CA ASP A 19 6.79 -7.01 3.83
C ASP A 19 5.45 -6.47 3.29
N ALA A 20 5.39 -6.11 2.00
CA ALA A 20 4.19 -5.60 1.37
C ALA A 20 3.03 -6.60 1.38
N ARG A 21 3.30 -7.90 1.17
CA ARG A 21 2.27 -8.96 1.29
C ARG A 21 1.72 -9.06 2.72
N GLY A 22 2.61 -8.99 3.71
CA GLY A 22 2.22 -8.96 5.12
C GLY A 22 1.35 -7.74 5.45
N ASP A 23 1.78 -6.57 4.99
CA ASP A 23 1.08 -5.32 5.24
C ASP A 23 -0.29 -5.25 4.57
N LEU A 24 -0.40 -5.71 3.32
CA LEU A 24 -1.68 -5.82 2.63
C LEU A 24 -2.64 -6.76 3.39
N THR A 25 -2.12 -7.83 3.97
CA THR A 25 -2.93 -8.74 4.80
C THR A 25 -3.43 -8.05 6.07
N LEU A 26 -2.60 -7.23 6.72
CA LEU A 26 -3.02 -6.43 7.89
C LEU A 26 -4.12 -5.43 7.52
N ILE A 27 -3.97 -4.73 6.38
CA ILE A 27 -4.98 -3.78 5.88
C ILE A 27 -6.31 -4.47 5.62
N ILE A 28 -6.31 -5.63 4.94
CA ILE A 28 -7.53 -6.41 4.68
C ILE A 28 -8.26 -6.80 5.98
N ARG A 29 -7.52 -7.03 7.06
CA ARG A 29 -8.06 -7.38 8.39
C ARG A 29 -8.43 -6.17 9.24
N GLY A 30 -8.09 -4.95 8.81
CA GLY A 30 -8.22 -3.73 9.62
C GLY A 30 -7.24 -3.67 10.80
N GLU A 31 -6.10 -4.37 10.68
CA GLU A 31 -5.04 -4.48 11.69
C GLU A 31 -3.83 -3.57 11.34
N ASP A 32 -4.01 -2.60 10.45
CA ASP A 32 -2.97 -1.71 9.91
C ASP A 32 -2.58 -0.53 10.83
N ARG A 33 -3.12 -0.47 12.06
CA ARG A 33 -2.87 0.64 12.99
C ARG A 33 -1.38 0.85 13.30
N ASP A 34 -0.63 -0.24 13.40
CA ASP A 34 0.80 -0.21 13.77
C ASP A 34 1.73 -0.20 12.54
N LEU A 35 1.17 -0.07 11.33
CA LEU A 35 1.99 0.04 10.11
C LEU A 35 2.85 1.30 10.18
N THR A 36 4.16 1.12 10.05
CA THR A 36 5.05 2.28 10.01
C THR A 36 4.83 3.08 8.74
N TRP A 37 5.03 4.40 8.80
CA TRP A 37 4.85 5.27 7.64
C TRP A 37 5.71 4.84 6.43
N GLY A 38 6.91 4.31 6.64
CA GLY A 38 7.77 3.82 5.56
C GLY A 38 7.19 2.61 4.82
N ARG A 39 6.59 1.68 5.57
CA ARG A 39 5.88 0.52 5.00
C ARG A 39 4.62 0.95 4.25
N LEU A 40 3.83 1.85 4.86
CA LEU A 40 2.65 2.42 4.20
C LEU A 40 3.02 3.14 2.90
N ARG A 41 4.06 3.99 2.93
CA ARG A 41 4.51 4.72 1.74
C ARG A 41 4.93 3.75 0.63
N THR A 42 5.57 2.63 0.96
CA THR A 42 5.93 1.60 -0.01
C THR A 42 4.69 1.02 -0.70
N LEU A 43 3.60 0.76 0.03
CA LEU A 43 2.35 0.32 -0.58
C LEU A 43 1.72 1.39 -1.47
N LEU A 44 1.74 2.65 -1.05
CA LEU A 44 1.16 3.77 -1.81
C LEU A 44 1.96 4.08 -3.07
N ASP A 45 3.29 4.15 -2.96
CA ASP A 45 4.22 4.39 -4.08
C ASP A 45 4.01 3.32 -5.16
N HIS A 46 3.71 2.08 -4.77
CA HIS A 46 3.45 0.98 -5.69
C HIS A 46 1.97 0.75 -6.04
N GLU A 47 1.08 1.65 -5.61
CA GLU A 47 -0.37 1.58 -5.85
C GLU A 47 -1.01 0.26 -5.36
N LEU A 48 -0.43 -0.37 -4.34
CA LEU A 48 -0.95 -1.60 -3.75
C LEU A 48 -2.07 -1.31 -2.73
N ALA A 49 -2.03 -0.13 -2.13
CA ALA A 49 -3.08 0.36 -1.23
C ALA A 49 -3.44 1.80 -1.58
N GLU A 50 -4.62 2.22 -1.14
CA GLU A 50 -5.11 3.59 -1.30
C GLU A 50 -5.71 4.13 0.00
N ILE A 51 -5.60 5.45 0.19
CA ILE A 51 -6.27 6.16 1.28
C ILE A 51 -7.61 6.66 0.75
N SER A 52 -8.70 6.06 1.18
CA SER A 52 -10.05 6.45 0.72
C SER A 52 -10.66 7.53 1.62
N HIS A 53 -11.37 8.47 0.99
CA HIS A 53 -12.12 9.57 1.61
C HIS A 53 -13.54 9.65 1.04
N PRO A 54 -14.56 10.08 1.81
CA PRO A 54 -14.83 9.78 3.22
C PRO A 54 -15.56 8.43 3.35
N VAL A 55 -15.27 7.66 4.39
CA VAL A 55 -16.06 6.45 4.70
C VAL A 55 -17.16 6.83 5.68
N VAL A 56 -18.43 6.78 5.23
CA VAL A 56 -19.61 7.05 6.07
C VAL A 56 -19.85 5.90 7.07
N THR A 57 -19.22 4.74 6.88
CA THR A 57 -19.32 3.60 7.78
C THR A 57 -18.21 3.63 8.84
N GLN A 58 -18.58 3.52 10.11
CA GLN A 58 -17.68 3.32 11.27
C GLN A 58 -16.85 4.51 11.79
N GLY A 59 -17.25 5.76 11.52
CA GLY A 59 -16.74 6.91 12.28
C GLY A 59 -15.25 7.25 12.11
N SER A 60 -14.56 6.66 11.13
CA SER A 60 -13.19 7.04 10.75
C SER A 60 -13.22 7.95 9.52
N VAL A 61 -12.50 9.08 9.58
CA VAL A 61 -12.46 10.08 8.50
C VAL A 61 -11.67 9.59 7.27
N ARG A 62 -10.83 8.55 7.44
CA ARG A 62 -9.96 7.96 6.42
C ARG A 62 -9.87 6.46 6.65
N SER A 63 -9.95 5.67 5.58
CA SER A 63 -9.64 4.23 5.60
C SER A 63 -8.46 3.94 4.67
N LEU A 64 -7.71 2.89 5.00
CA LEU A 64 -6.72 2.31 4.13
C LEU A 64 -7.33 1.06 3.50
N ASN A 65 -7.33 0.97 2.17
CA ASN A 65 -7.90 -0.16 1.45
C ASN A 65 -6.89 -0.74 0.46
N PRO A 66 -6.88 -2.06 0.23
CA PRO A 66 -6.14 -2.64 -0.87
C PRO A 66 -6.75 -2.19 -2.20
N THR A 67 -5.92 -1.91 -3.20
CA THR A 67 -6.37 -1.71 -4.58
C THR A 67 -6.55 -3.05 -5.29
N ASP A 68 -7.17 -3.06 -6.47
CA ASP A 68 -7.21 -4.26 -7.33
C ASP A 68 -5.79 -4.79 -7.64
N LYS A 69 -4.83 -3.88 -7.81
CA LYS A 69 -3.41 -4.22 -8.00
C LYS A 69 -2.82 -4.88 -6.74
N GLY A 70 -3.17 -4.37 -5.56
CA GLY A 70 -2.79 -4.95 -4.28
C GLY A 70 -3.36 -6.35 -4.08
N LEU A 71 -4.63 -6.57 -4.44
CA LEU A 71 -5.27 -7.88 -4.37
C LEU A 71 -4.59 -8.87 -5.33
N ALA A 72 -4.38 -8.48 -6.58
CA ALA A 72 -3.66 -9.32 -7.56
C ALA A 72 -2.21 -9.60 -7.15
N PHE A 73 -1.57 -8.68 -6.41
CA PHE A 73 -0.22 -8.87 -5.88
C PHE A 73 -0.15 -9.98 -4.83
N LEU A 74 -1.22 -10.22 -4.06
CA LEU A 74 -1.30 -11.30 -3.07
C LEU A 74 -1.47 -12.70 -3.70
N GLU A 75 -2.01 -12.78 -4.92
CA GLU A 75 -2.27 -14.04 -5.63
C GLU A 75 -1.04 -14.60 -6.37
N ARG A 76 0.08 -13.86 -6.39
CA ARG A 76 1.31 -14.19 -7.13
C ARG A 76 2.36 -14.86 -6.26
#